data_AF-A0A7V2X8K1-F1
#
_entry.id   AF-A0A7V2X8K1-F1
#
_cell.length_a   1.000
_cell.length_b   1.000
_cell.length_c   1.000
_cell.angle_alpha   90.00
_cell.angle_beta   90.00
_cell.angle_gamma   90.00
#
_symmetry.space_group_name_H-M   'P 1'
#
loop_
_entity.id
_entity.type
_entity.pdbx_description
1 polymer ?
#
loop_
_entity_poly.entity_id
_entity_poly.type
_entity_poly.pdbx_seq_one_letter_code
_entity_poly.pdbx_strand_id
1 'polypeptide(L)'
;RVNGRRTCEAELFATVLSSFQVPVAFFSGCPAACREIKERMAWVVTCPVEKNPSLLGDPGGRKEEILRARDNLRQSVLGIPAAEGLPLFSLKPPFDCEVVFREEKEAERRNPWGFPREGRTIRFHCGEFAEMYGNLLKIAYFPRIAHSLRHLVIPLTRVVWRMQSWRHL
;
A
#
# COMPACT_ATOMS: atom_id res chain seq x y z
N ARG A 1 -5.91 10.86 -3.49
CA ARG A 1 -7.37 11.01 -3.31
C ARG A 1 -8.03 10.46 -4.56
N VAL A 2 -9.20 9.85 -4.39
CA VAL A 2 -10.03 9.35 -5.49
C VAL A 2 -11.45 9.88 -5.24
N ASN A 3 -12.04 10.53 -6.23
CA ASN A 3 -13.38 11.12 -6.16
C ASN A 3 -13.56 12.02 -4.93
N GLY A 4 -12.59 12.92 -4.70
CA GLY A 4 -12.55 13.86 -3.59
C GLY A 4 -12.21 13.26 -2.22
N ARG A 5 -12.12 11.94 -2.08
CA ARG A 5 -11.86 11.27 -0.79
C ARG A 5 -10.41 10.84 -0.66
N ARG A 6 -9.88 10.90 0.57
CA ARG A 6 -8.61 10.24 0.88
C ARG A 6 -8.80 8.72 0.71
N THR A 7 -7.85 8.12 0.01
CA THR A 7 -7.82 6.70 -0.31
C THR A 7 -6.51 6.13 0.22
N CYS A 8 -6.57 5.03 0.94
CA CYS A 8 -5.38 4.34 1.43
C CYS A 8 -4.93 3.22 0.47
N GLU A 9 -3.70 2.76 0.62
CA GLU A 9 -3.14 1.69 -0.22
C GLU A 9 -3.97 0.39 -0.12
N ALA A 10 -4.51 0.10 1.06
CA ALA A 10 -5.31 -1.10 1.26
C ALA A 10 -6.65 -1.05 0.50
N GLU A 11 -7.28 0.12 0.32
CA GLU A 11 -8.46 0.24 -0.55
C GLU A 11 -8.10 -0.05 -2.02
N LEU A 12 -6.93 0.38 -2.47
CA LEU A 12 -6.42 0.08 -3.81
C LEU A 12 -6.17 -1.42 -3.96
N PHE A 13 -5.49 -2.06 -3.00
CA PHE A 13 -5.23 -3.50 -3.04
C PHE A 13 -6.51 -4.32 -2.93
N ALA A 14 -7.45 -3.93 -2.09
CA ALA A 14 -8.74 -4.61 -1.98
C ALA A 14 -9.54 -4.55 -3.29
N THR A 15 -9.46 -3.43 -4.02
CA THR A 15 -10.05 -3.31 -5.36
C THR A 15 -9.37 -4.20 -6.39
N VAL A 16 -8.04 -4.41 -6.30
CA VAL A 16 -7.34 -5.39 -7.14
C VAL A 16 -7.84 -6.80 -6.82
N LEU A 17 -7.89 -7.16 -5.53
CA LEU A 17 -8.29 -8.50 -5.07
C LEU A 17 -9.74 -8.85 -5.42
N SER A 18 -10.65 -7.89 -5.42
CA SER A 18 -12.04 -8.14 -5.81
C SER A 18 -12.21 -8.53 -7.28
N SER A 19 -11.31 -8.12 -8.17
CA SER A 19 -11.31 -8.60 -9.56
C SER A 19 -11.00 -10.10 -9.67
N PHE A 20 -10.35 -10.68 -8.64
CA PHE A 20 -10.09 -12.11 -8.50
C PHE A 20 -11.09 -12.82 -7.57
N GLN A 21 -12.17 -12.15 -7.16
CA GLN A 21 -13.15 -12.67 -6.18
C GLN A 21 -12.51 -13.04 -4.83
N VAL A 22 -11.44 -12.32 -4.44
CA VAL A 22 -10.76 -12.53 -3.15
C VAL A 22 -11.16 -11.41 -2.17
N PRO A 23 -11.87 -11.71 -1.08
CA PRO A 23 -12.17 -10.73 -0.05
C PRO A 23 -10.95 -10.45 0.83
N VAL A 24 -10.83 -9.21 1.30
CA VAL A 24 -9.90 -8.90 2.39
C VAL A 24 -10.58 -9.33 3.68
N ALA A 25 -9.93 -10.23 4.43
CA ALA A 25 -10.44 -10.74 5.70
C ALA A 25 -9.63 -10.28 6.91
N PHE A 26 -8.36 -9.93 6.69
CA PHE A 26 -7.42 -9.54 7.74
C PHE A 26 -6.50 -8.42 7.30
N PHE A 27 -6.17 -7.53 8.23
CA PHE A 27 -5.18 -6.47 8.04
C PHE A 27 -4.34 -6.26 9.30
N SER A 28 -3.02 -6.16 9.15
CA SER A 28 -2.11 -5.76 10.24
C SER A 28 -1.28 -4.56 9.83
N GLY A 29 -1.12 -3.60 10.74
CA GLY A 29 -0.35 -2.39 10.48
C GLY A 29 -0.31 -1.49 11.70
N CYS A 30 0.09 -0.23 11.52
CA CYS A 30 0.06 0.72 12.64
C CYS A 30 -1.40 0.96 13.11
N PRO A 31 -1.62 1.43 14.35
CA PRO A 31 -2.96 1.68 14.88
C PRO A 31 -3.82 2.61 13.99
N ALA A 32 -3.20 3.63 13.39
CA ALA A 32 -3.90 4.54 12.49
C ALA A 32 -4.40 3.85 11.22
N ALA A 33 -3.58 2.99 10.60
CA ALA A 33 -3.98 2.21 9.43
C ALA A 33 -5.10 1.22 9.78
N CYS A 34 -5.02 0.56 10.94
CA CYS A 34 -6.08 -0.35 11.39
C CYS A 34 -7.42 0.37 11.58
N ARG A 35 -7.42 1.60 12.12
CA ARG A 35 -8.65 2.42 12.23
C ARG A 35 -9.22 2.77 10.86
N GLU A 36 -8.38 3.25 9.95
CA GLU A 36 -8.80 3.58 8.58
C GLU A 36 -9.41 2.35 7.87
N ILE A 37 -8.85 1.16 8.09
CA ILE A 37 -9.42 -0.08 7.54
C ILE A 37 -10.77 -0.42 8.13
N LYS A 38 -10.94 -0.33 9.46
CA LYS A 38 -12.24 -0.58 10.09
C LYS A 38 -13.33 0.36 9.58
N GLU A 39 -12.99 1.61 9.30
CA GLU A 39 -13.92 2.60 8.75
C GLU A 39 -14.35 2.28 7.31
N ARG A 40 -13.46 1.67 6.50
CA ARG A 40 -13.72 1.41 5.07
C ARG A 40 -14.20 0.00 4.77
N MET A 41 -13.78 -0.97 5.57
CA MET A 41 -14.03 -2.39 5.42
C MET A 41 -14.31 -2.99 6.80
N ALA A 42 -15.47 -2.68 7.36
CA ALA A 42 -15.83 -3.00 8.75
C ALA A 42 -15.80 -4.51 9.09
N TRP A 43 -15.85 -5.39 8.08
CA TRP A 43 -15.75 -6.84 8.25
C TRP A 43 -14.30 -7.34 8.39
N VAL A 44 -13.30 -6.50 8.10
CA VAL A 44 -11.89 -6.89 8.15
C VAL A 44 -11.42 -6.95 9.61
N VAL A 45 -10.90 -8.10 10.01
CA VAL A 45 -10.23 -8.24 11.30
C VAL A 45 -8.91 -7.50 11.25
N THR A 46 -8.71 -6.57 12.18
CA THR A 46 -7.48 -5.77 12.23
C THR A 46 -6.63 -6.08 13.45
N CYS A 47 -5.32 -6.24 13.27
CA CYS A 47 -4.36 -6.36 14.37
C CYS A 47 -3.37 -5.18 14.34
N PRO A 48 -3.48 -4.20 15.26
CA PRO A 48 -2.50 -3.13 15.36
C PRO A 48 -1.15 -3.67 15.84
N VAL A 49 -0.08 -3.28 15.14
CA VAL A 49 1.31 -3.53 15.51
C VAL A 49 1.99 -2.17 15.66
N GLU A 50 2.03 -1.69 16.89
CA GLU A 50 2.72 -0.45 17.23
C GLU A 50 4.23 -0.68 17.26
N LYS A 51 4.98 0.24 16.66
CA LYS A 51 6.44 0.23 16.73
C LYS A 51 6.83 1.23 17.81
N ASN A 52 7.51 0.77 18.85
CA ASN A 52 7.99 1.67 19.89
C ASN A 52 9.42 2.14 19.58
N PRO A 53 9.62 3.44 19.25
CA PRO A 53 10.95 3.96 18.96
C PRO A 53 11.87 3.96 20.18
N SER A 54 11.33 3.99 21.41
CA SER A 54 12.16 4.02 22.62
C SER A 54 12.94 2.72 22.85
N LEU A 55 12.53 1.63 22.21
CA LEU A 55 13.18 0.31 22.30
C LEU A 55 14.27 0.10 21.23
N LEU A 56 14.59 1.11 20.41
CA LEU A 56 15.66 1.01 19.41
C LEU A 56 17.04 0.70 20.01
N GLY A 57 17.28 1.11 21.27
CA GLY A 57 18.52 0.86 22.01
C GLY A 57 18.45 -0.29 23.03
N ASP A 58 17.31 -0.98 23.15
CA ASP A 58 17.10 -2.08 24.10
C ASP A 58 16.76 -3.38 23.35
N PRO A 59 17.78 -4.21 23.04
CA PRO A 59 17.57 -5.49 22.36
C PRO A 59 16.66 -6.45 23.13
N GLY A 60 16.68 -6.40 24.48
CA GLY A 60 15.89 -7.27 25.34
C GLY A 60 14.41 -6.91 25.29
N GLY A 61 14.08 -5.65 25.57
CA GLY A 61 12.71 -5.14 25.47
C GLY A 61 12.13 -5.23 24.06
N ARG A 62 12.95 -5.00 23.03
CA ARG A 62 12.54 -5.19 21.63
C ARG A 62 12.19 -6.64 21.33
N LYS A 63 12.95 -7.60 21.85
CA LYS A 63 12.64 -9.04 21.66
C LYS A 63 11.31 -9.39 22.30
N GLU A 64 11.05 -8.92 23.52
CA GLU A 64 9.79 -9.17 24.21
C GLU A 64 8.60 -8.56 23.48
N GLU A 65 8.72 -7.32 23.00
CA GLU A 65 7.67 -6.65 22.23
C GLU A 65 7.37 -7.38 20.91
N ILE A 66 8.39 -7.86 20.21
CA ILE A 66 8.22 -8.68 19.00
C ILE A 66 7.46 -9.97 19.33
N LEU A 67 7.80 -10.66 20.42
CA LEU A 67 7.09 -11.88 20.82
C LEU A 67 5.63 -11.59 21.15
N ARG A 68 5.35 -10.52 21.89
CA ARG A 68 3.98 -10.07 22.19
C ARG A 68 3.21 -9.71 20.91
N ALA A 69 3.81 -8.99 19.98
CA ALA A 69 3.18 -8.65 18.70
C ALA A 69 2.87 -9.90 17.87
N ARG A 70 3.76 -10.89 17.86
CA ARG A 70 3.53 -12.17 17.16
C ARG A 70 2.39 -12.97 17.79
N ASP A 71 2.29 -13.00 19.11
CA ASP A 71 1.18 -13.65 19.80
C ASP A 71 -0.15 -12.94 19.50
N ASN A 72 -0.18 -11.61 19.59
CA ASN A 72 -1.36 -10.82 19.24
C ASN A 72 -1.81 -11.06 17.78
N LEU A 73 -0.87 -11.14 16.83
CA LEU A 73 -1.17 -11.50 15.45
C LEU A 73 -1.80 -12.90 15.36
N ARG A 74 -1.20 -13.88 16.04
CA ARG A 74 -1.72 -15.25 16.08
C ARG A 74 -3.15 -15.29 16.61
N GLN A 75 -3.42 -14.62 17.73
CA GLN A 75 -4.76 -14.57 18.32
C GLN A 75 -5.75 -13.84 17.41
N SER A 76 -5.34 -12.74 16.79
CA SER A 76 -6.24 -11.96 15.92
C SER A 76 -6.67 -12.74 14.68
N VAL A 77 -5.79 -13.57 14.12
CA VAL A 77 -6.12 -14.43 12.97
C VAL A 77 -7.22 -15.44 13.29
N LEU A 78 -7.37 -15.86 14.55
CA LEU A 78 -8.45 -16.77 14.96
C LEU A 78 -9.84 -16.11 14.91
N GLY A 79 -9.91 -14.78 14.90
CA GLY A 79 -11.15 -14.03 14.76
C GLY A 79 -11.62 -13.85 13.32
N ILE A 80 -10.85 -14.31 12.33
CA ILE A 80 -11.20 -14.17 10.91
C ILE A 80 -12.42 -15.05 10.63
N PRO A 81 -13.54 -14.47 10.12
CA PRO A 81 -14.70 -15.26 9.75
C PRO A 81 -14.39 -16.18 8.55
N ALA A 82 -15.27 -17.15 8.31
CA ALA A 82 -15.20 -17.96 7.10
C ALA A 82 -15.16 -17.04 5.87
N ALA A 83 -14.31 -17.39 4.89
CA ALA A 83 -14.15 -16.57 3.70
C ALA A 83 -15.43 -16.56 2.85
N GLU A 84 -16.24 -17.62 2.92
CA GLU A 84 -17.54 -17.67 2.28
C GLU A 84 -18.47 -16.57 2.84
N GLY A 85 -18.90 -15.66 1.97
CA GLY A 85 -19.84 -14.59 2.32
C GLY A 85 -19.19 -13.28 2.76
N LEU A 86 -17.85 -13.18 2.78
CA LEU A 86 -17.20 -11.90 3.02
C LEU A 86 -17.42 -10.92 1.85
N PRO A 87 -17.71 -9.63 2.11
CA PRO A 87 -17.88 -8.64 1.05
C PRO A 87 -16.60 -8.41 0.24
N LEU A 88 -16.78 -8.16 -1.05
CA LEU A 88 -15.73 -7.66 -1.93
C LEU A 88 -15.69 -6.14 -1.90
N PHE A 89 -14.54 -5.57 -1.59
CA PHE A 89 -14.33 -4.13 -1.69
C PHE A 89 -13.90 -3.74 -3.10
N SER A 90 -14.54 -2.73 -3.68
CA SER A 90 -14.14 -2.17 -4.98
C SER A 90 -14.43 -0.68 -5.01
N LEU A 91 -13.41 0.11 -5.33
CA LEU A 91 -13.62 1.48 -5.80
C LEU A 91 -14.45 1.45 -7.09
N LYS A 92 -15.25 2.48 -7.31
CA LYS A 92 -16.19 2.54 -8.45
C LYS A 92 -15.75 3.60 -9.46
N PRO A 93 -15.68 3.26 -10.76
CA PRO A 93 -15.43 4.24 -11.80
C PRO A 93 -16.63 5.19 -11.98
N PRO A 94 -16.42 6.37 -12.61
CA PRO A 94 -15.14 6.90 -13.06
C PRO A 94 -14.27 7.42 -11.90
N PHE A 95 -12.99 7.68 -12.17
CA PHE A 95 -12.01 8.07 -11.17
C PHE A 95 -11.40 9.45 -11.44
N ASP A 96 -11.74 10.41 -10.59
CA ASP A 96 -11.05 11.70 -10.48
C ASP A 96 -9.95 11.59 -9.42
N CYS A 97 -8.71 11.57 -9.87
CA CYS A 97 -7.57 11.26 -9.03
C CYS A 97 -6.73 12.49 -8.74
N GLU A 98 -6.34 12.64 -7.47
CA GLU A 98 -5.38 13.64 -7.02
C GLU A 98 -4.24 12.96 -6.26
N VAL A 99 -3.01 13.10 -6.73
CA VAL A 99 -1.81 12.70 -6.00
C VAL A 99 -1.19 13.97 -5.41
N VAL A 100 -1.30 14.09 -4.09
CA VAL A 100 -0.92 15.28 -3.35
C VAL A 100 0.40 15.03 -2.64
N PHE A 101 1.42 15.80 -2.99
CA PHE A 101 2.76 15.70 -2.41
C PHE A 101 2.95 16.67 -1.25
N ARG A 102 4.06 16.47 -0.51
CA ARG A 102 4.45 17.39 0.56
C ARG A 102 4.85 18.75 -0.01
N GLU A 103 5.61 18.73 -1.10
CA GLU A 103 6.19 19.91 -1.72
C GLU A 103 6.01 19.87 -3.25
N GLU A 104 5.99 21.05 -3.86
CA GLU A 104 5.86 21.20 -5.31
C GLU A 104 7.00 20.54 -6.09
N LYS A 105 8.24 20.69 -5.58
CA LYS A 105 9.44 20.05 -6.16
C LYS A 105 9.34 18.52 -6.18
N GLU A 106 8.66 17.94 -5.19
CA GLU A 106 8.41 16.49 -5.19
C GLU A 106 7.41 16.10 -6.27
N ALA A 107 6.33 16.86 -6.42
CA ALA A 107 5.33 16.64 -7.47
C ALA A 107 5.96 16.74 -8.87
N GLU A 108 6.83 17.73 -9.09
CA GLU A 108 7.58 17.87 -10.34
C GLU A 108 8.47 16.65 -10.62
N ARG A 109 9.31 16.27 -9.64
CA ARG A 109 10.21 15.10 -9.75
C ARG A 109 9.44 13.80 -10.02
N ARG A 110 8.25 13.66 -9.45
CA ARG A 110 7.38 12.47 -9.57
C ARG A 110 6.47 12.51 -10.79
N ASN A 111 6.57 13.55 -11.63
CA ASN A 111 5.76 13.71 -12.84
C ASN A 111 6.55 13.64 -14.18
N PRO A 112 7.45 12.66 -14.40
CA PRO A 112 8.18 12.56 -15.67
C PRO A 112 7.27 12.21 -16.86
N TRP A 113 6.03 11.78 -16.58
CA TRP A 113 5.02 11.41 -17.57
C TRP A 113 4.19 12.60 -18.07
N GLY A 114 4.33 13.78 -17.46
CA GLY A 114 3.66 15.00 -17.91
C GLY A 114 2.16 15.02 -17.62
N PHE A 115 1.70 14.40 -16.54
CA PHE A 115 0.32 14.53 -16.08
C PHE A 115 0.00 15.99 -15.73
N PRO A 116 -1.26 16.44 -15.87
CA PRO A 116 -1.69 17.74 -15.37
C PRO A 116 -1.29 17.94 -13.90
N ARG A 117 -0.71 19.10 -13.60
CA ARG A 117 -0.20 19.43 -12.27
C ARG A 117 -0.61 20.85 -11.88
N GLU A 118 -1.04 21.02 -10.65
CA GLU A 118 -1.28 22.32 -10.02
C GLU A 118 -0.53 22.36 -8.68
N GLY A 119 0.55 23.14 -8.62
CA GLY A 119 1.44 23.20 -7.46
C GLY A 119 1.92 21.80 -7.04
N ARG A 120 1.63 21.42 -5.80
CA ARG A 120 2.00 20.11 -5.22
C ARG A 120 1.06 18.95 -5.58
N THR A 121 0.11 19.14 -6.50
CA THR A 121 -0.92 18.14 -6.81
C THR A 121 -0.84 17.73 -8.27
N ILE A 122 -0.74 16.43 -8.53
CA ILE A 122 -0.92 15.84 -9.87
C ILE A 122 -2.38 15.38 -9.98
N ARG A 123 -3.04 15.70 -11.09
CA ARG A 123 -4.43 15.31 -11.37
C ARG A 123 -4.56 14.51 -12.66
N PHE A 124 -5.43 13.52 -12.66
CA PHE A 124 -5.81 12.78 -13.86
C PHE A 124 -7.19 12.14 -13.69
N HIS A 125 -7.86 11.92 -14.81
CA HIS A 125 -9.15 11.23 -14.89
C HIS A 125 -8.97 9.88 -15.58
N CYS A 126 -9.71 8.87 -15.15
CA CYS A 126 -9.66 7.53 -15.72
C CYS A 126 -11.04 6.87 -15.67
N GLY A 127 -11.38 6.13 -16.73
CA GLY A 127 -12.64 5.38 -16.81
C GLY A 127 -12.58 4.04 -16.10
N GLU A 128 -11.39 3.47 -15.95
CA GLU A 128 -11.19 2.11 -15.45
C GLU A 128 -10.15 2.03 -14.33
N PHE A 129 -10.31 1.06 -13.42
CA PHE A 129 -9.44 0.94 -12.25
C PHE A 129 -8.01 0.56 -12.67
N ALA A 130 -7.86 -0.29 -13.69
CA ALA A 130 -6.56 -0.70 -14.22
C ALA A 130 -5.75 0.50 -14.74
N GLU A 131 -6.43 1.44 -15.41
CA GLU A 131 -5.83 2.68 -15.89
C GLU A 131 -5.40 3.57 -14.71
N MET A 132 -6.29 3.76 -13.74
CA MET A 132 -5.99 4.51 -12.52
C MET A 132 -4.76 3.93 -11.80
N TYR A 133 -4.74 2.63 -11.57
CA TYR A 133 -3.66 1.93 -10.87
C TYR A 133 -2.34 2.04 -11.65
N GLY A 134 -2.38 1.87 -12.97
CA GLY A 134 -1.22 2.09 -13.84
C GLY A 134 -0.66 3.51 -13.76
N ASN A 135 -1.53 4.53 -13.71
CA ASN A 135 -1.11 5.92 -13.56
C ASN A 135 -0.49 6.21 -12.19
N LEU A 136 -1.03 5.62 -11.11
CA LEU A 136 -0.42 5.69 -9.79
C LEU A 136 0.98 5.05 -9.76
N LEU A 137 1.17 3.89 -10.41
CA LEU A 137 2.48 3.24 -10.51
C LEU A 137 3.49 4.10 -11.27
N LYS A 138 3.08 4.74 -12.38
CA LYS A 138 3.92 5.68 -13.14
C LYS A 138 4.44 6.82 -12.26
N ILE A 139 3.58 7.36 -11.40
CA ILE A 139 3.92 8.46 -10.48
C ILE A 139 4.79 7.97 -9.31
N ALA A 140 4.47 6.82 -8.72
CA ALA A 140 5.11 6.33 -7.50
C ALA A 140 6.48 5.67 -7.74
N TYR A 141 6.66 4.93 -8.84
CA TYR A 141 7.81 4.03 -8.99
C TYR A 141 8.60 4.20 -10.30
N PHE A 142 7.99 4.72 -11.36
CA PHE A 142 8.62 4.68 -12.67
C PHE A 142 8.95 6.06 -13.24
N PRO A 143 10.19 6.54 -13.10
CA PRO A 143 10.75 7.49 -14.06
C PRO A 143 10.59 6.92 -15.47
N ARG A 144 10.27 7.75 -16.47
CA ARG A 144 10.03 7.31 -17.87
C ARG A 144 11.07 6.30 -18.39
N ILE A 145 12.34 6.52 -18.03
CA ILE A 145 13.49 5.67 -18.40
C ILE A 145 13.43 4.28 -17.73
N ALA A 146 12.97 4.19 -16.48
CA ALA A 146 12.85 2.92 -15.77
C ALA A 146 11.68 2.06 -16.31
N HIS A 147 10.61 2.69 -16.80
CA HIS A 147 9.49 1.97 -17.40
C HIS A 147 9.83 1.38 -18.78
N SER A 148 10.55 2.13 -19.62
CA SER A 148 11.00 1.63 -20.94
C SER A 148 11.99 0.47 -20.78
N LEU A 149 12.83 0.49 -19.73
CA LEU A 149 13.80 -0.55 -19.43
C LEU A 149 13.30 -1.62 -18.44
N ARG A 150 11.99 -1.69 -18.16
CA ARG A 150 11.43 -2.58 -17.11
C ARG A 150 11.81 -4.06 -17.26
N HIS A 151 11.98 -4.53 -18.50
CA HIS A 151 12.38 -5.90 -18.83
C HIS A 151 13.85 -6.20 -18.50
N LEU A 152 14.71 -5.17 -18.41
CA LEU A 152 16.12 -5.29 -18.02
C LEU A 152 16.31 -5.05 -16.52
N VAL A 153 15.58 -4.11 -15.94
CA VAL A 153 15.74 -3.70 -14.53
C VAL A 153 15.22 -4.76 -13.56
N ILE A 154 14.08 -5.41 -13.83
CA ILE A 154 13.49 -6.43 -12.94
C ILE A 154 14.41 -7.67 -12.74
N PRO A 155 15.06 -8.23 -13.79
CA PRO A 155 16.04 -9.30 -13.57
C PRO A 155 17.25 -8.82 -12.78
N LEU A 156 17.76 -7.61 -13.03
CA LEU A 156 18.93 -7.07 -12.33
C LEU A 156 18.67 -6.83 -10.83
N THR A 157 17.47 -6.35 -10.46
CA THR A 157 17.13 -6.18 -9.05
C THR A 157 17.07 -7.51 -8.31
N ARG A 158 16.66 -8.62 -8.96
CA ARG A 158 16.73 -9.96 -8.37
C ARG A 158 18.16 -10.41 -8.08
N VAL A 159 19.12 -10.09 -8.96
CA VAL A 159 20.53 -10.44 -8.76
C VAL A 159 21.14 -9.59 -7.63
N VAL A 160 20.87 -8.29 -7.61
CA VAL A 160 21.35 -7.39 -6.55
C VAL A 160 20.78 -7.77 -5.18
N TRP A 161 19.49 -8.12 -5.10
CA TRP A 161 18.87 -8.62 -3.87
C TRP A 161 19.47 -9.94 -3.41
N ARG A 162 19.76 -10.86 -4.33
CA ARG A 162 20.47 -12.11 -4.01
C ARG A 162 21.86 -11.83 -3.42
N MET A 163 22.63 -10.93 -4.04
CA MET A 163 23.96 -10.55 -3.54
C MET A 163 23.90 -9.82 -2.20
N GLN A 164 22.89 -8.98 -1.95
CA GLN A 164 22.68 -8.35 -0.64
C GLN A 164 22.26 -9.36 0.44
N SER A 165 21.44 -10.36 0.10
CA SER A 165 21.06 -11.41 1.06
C SER A 165 22.24 -12.27 1.52
N TRP A 166 23.28 -12.41 0.69
CA TRP A 166 24.52 -13.12 1.03
C TRP A 166 25.44 -12.33 1.96
N ARG A 167 25.25 -11.01 2.10
CA ARG A 167 26.03 -10.19 3.06
C ARG A 167 25.43 -10.17 4.47
N HIS A 168 24.29 -10.84 4.66
CA HIS A 168 23.57 -10.93 5.93
C HIS A 168 23.39 -12.38 6.43
N LEU A 169 24.10 -13.33 5.83
CA LEU A 169 24.38 -14.68 6.33
C LEU A 169 25.84 -14.72 6.80
#